data_AF-A0A1Z8XXE2-F1
#
_entry.id   AF-A0A1Z8XXE2-F1
#
_cell.length_a   1.000
_cell.length_b   1.000
_cell.length_c   1.000
_cell.angle_alpha   90.00
_cell.angle_beta   90.00
_cell.angle_gamma   90.00
#
_symmetry.space_group_name_H-M   'P 1'
#
loop_
_entity.id
_entity.type
_entity.pdbx_description
1 polymer ?
#
loop_
_entity_poly.entity_id
_entity_poly.type
_entity_poly.pdbx_seq_one_letter_code
_entity_poly.pdbx_strand_id
1 'polypeptide(L)'
;MLRADTYAQALGPTKPPKDMKPIKVSENEYKIGKLSFNPKTREIWFPCRVNQNEVLLEFAICDEFRGKLHESLLSTKVTPFEIQIAMKLLRWVPSERQIYRKFNEEGKPIGVLKDDGKGRMEILVRYKAKDGKEVTEPIGNWVHNVNTKKVVGSGSWTYTGSKVIDGYFLAAEDGAIAAVYRFEGSLCNTFNPGSDDDELWFPIVSKVPPLDTEVTVIFKPLPDVEVPQEKRLLPKGSIPTKKEKI
;
A
#
# COMPACT_ATOMS: atom_id res chain seq x y z
N MET A 1 26.22 37.06 -21.60
CA MET A 1 25.43 37.07 -20.35
C MET A 1 24.23 36.17 -20.56
N LEU A 2 24.35 34.88 -20.24
CA LEU A 2 23.22 33.95 -20.25
C LEU A 2 22.52 34.04 -18.89
N ARG A 3 21.20 34.28 -18.91
CA ARG A 3 20.38 34.39 -17.70
C ARG A 3 20.32 33.04 -16.99
N ALA A 4 20.73 33.02 -15.74
CA ALA A 4 20.52 31.94 -14.80
C ALA A 4 19.11 32.06 -14.21
N ASP A 5 18.08 31.73 -15.01
CA ASP A 5 16.68 31.68 -14.56
C ASP A 5 16.02 30.37 -15.04
N THR A 6 16.53 29.25 -14.59
CA THR A 6 15.79 27.98 -14.58
C THR A 6 15.99 27.29 -13.23
N TYR A 7 15.62 27.98 -12.16
CA TYR A 7 15.21 27.27 -10.95
C TYR A 7 13.91 26.55 -11.30
N ALA A 8 13.95 25.22 -11.40
CA ALA A 8 12.74 24.42 -11.39
C ALA A 8 11.91 24.88 -10.19
N GLN A 9 10.74 25.50 -10.45
CA GLN A 9 9.77 25.76 -9.39
C GLN A 9 9.50 24.42 -8.73
N ALA A 10 9.90 24.26 -7.47
CA ALA A 10 9.52 23.11 -6.67
C ALA A 10 7.98 23.05 -6.72
N LEU A 11 7.45 22.02 -7.40
CA LEU A 11 6.02 21.80 -7.45
C LEU A 11 5.56 21.61 -6.00
N GLY A 12 4.52 22.36 -5.60
CA GLY A 12 3.93 22.20 -4.28
C GLY A 12 3.35 20.79 -4.09
N PRO A 13 2.95 20.44 -2.85
CA PRO A 13 2.44 19.11 -2.54
C PRO A 13 1.30 18.69 -3.45
N THR A 14 1.28 17.41 -3.77
CA THR A 14 0.22 16.83 -4.59
C THR A 14 -1.06 16.83 -3.81
N LYS A 15 -2.06 17.46 -4.39
CA LYS A 15 -3.32 17.69 -3.69
C LYS A 15 -4.20 16.46 -3.84
N PRO A 16 -4.91 16.06 -2.77
CA PRO A 16 -5.93 15.03 -2.89
C PRO A 16 -6.99 15.47 -3.92
N PRO A 17 -7.59 14.53 -4.66
CA PRO A 17 -8.69 14.82 -5.56
C PRO A 17 -9.85 15.52 -4.81
N LYS A 18 -10.27 16.71 -5.25
CA LYS A 18 -11.24 17.55 -4.52
C LYS A 18 -12.65 16.96 -4.44
N ASP A 19 -13.08 16.29 -5.50
CA ASP A 19 -14.49 15.85 -5.67
C ASP A 19 -14.64 14.33 -5.67
N MET A 20 -13.68 13.63 -5.10
CA MET A 20 -13.67 12.18 -5.10
C MET A 20 -14.63 11.61 -4.06
N LYS A 21 -15.76 11.11 -4.54
CA LYS A 21 -16.86 10.58 -3.71
C LYS A 21 -17.14 9.12 -4.05
N PRO A 22 -17.44 8.28 -3.05
CA PRO A 22 -17.94 6.93 -3.30
C PRO A 22 -19.25 6.92 -4.08
N ILE A 23 -19.32 6.06 -5.08
CA ILE A 23 -20.56 5.76 -5.83
C ILE A 23 -20.98 4.35 -5.47
N LYS A 24 -22.21 4.17 -4.96
CA LYS A 24 -22.77 2.84 -4.70
C LYS A 24 -23.10 2.15 -6.02
N VAL A 25 -22.55 0.96 -6.25
CA VAL A 25 -22.80 0.13 -7.45
C VAL A 25 -23.82 -0.96 -7.13
N SER A 26 -23.71 -1.58 -5.96
CA SER A 26 -24.64 -2.58 -5.46
C SER A 26 -24.72 -2.53 -3.92
N GLU A 27 -25.42 -3.47 -3.30
CA GLU A 27 -25.43 -3.59 -1.84
C GLU A 27 -24.02 -3.78 -1.26
N ASN A 28 -23.18 -4.55 -1.96
CA ASN A 28 -21.86 -4.98 -1.48
C ASN A 28 -20.69 -4.33 -2.24
N GLU A 29 -20.95 -3.40 -3.16
CA GLU A 29 -19.92 -2.77 -3.98
C GLU A 29 -20.11 -1.27 -4.09
N TYR A 30 -19.03 -0.54 -3.85
CA TYR A 30 -18.88 0.89 -4.06
C TYR A 30 -17.65 1.15 -4.93
N LYS A 31 -17.62 2.28 -5.61
CA LYS A 31 -16.49 2.72 -6.45
C LYS A 31 -16.01 4.10 -6.08
N ILE A 32 -14.69 4.30 -6.14
CA ILE A 32 -14.01 5.60 -6.09
C ILE A 32 -13.01 5.60 -7.24
N GLY A 33 -13.24 6.48 -8.23
CA GLY A 33 -12.43 6.51 -9.45
C GLY A 33 -12.43 5.13 -10.14
N LYS A 34 -11.25 4.54 -10.31
CA LYS A 34 -11.08 3.19 -10.91
C LYS A 34 -11.02 2.05 -9.89
N LEU A 35 -11.01 2.38 -8.59
CA LEU A 35 -10.98 1.43 -7.50
C LEU A 35 -12.40 1.07 -7.06
N SER A 36 -12.61 -0.19 -6.73
CA SER A 36 -13.86 -0.70 -6.17
C SER A 36 -13.61 -1.24 -4.77
N PHE A 37 -14.65 -1.26 -3.92
CA PHE A 37 -14.52 -1.75 -2.56
C PHE A 37 -15.84 -2.27 -1.97
N ASN A 38 -15.72 -3.13 -0.97
CA ASN A 38 -16.83 -3.74 -0.26
C ASN A 38 -16.81 -3.31 1.23
N PRO A 39 -17.78 -2.52 1.72
CA PRO A 39 -17.83 -2.08 3.11
C PRO A 39 -17.95 -3.20 4.15
N LYS A 40 -18.54 -4.34 3.77
CA LYS A 40 -18.77 -5.48 4.65
C LYS A 40 -17.51 -6.32 4.82
N THR A 41 -16.83 -6.67 3.72
CA THR A 41 -15.59 -7.46 3.77
C THR A 41 -14.34 -6.60 4.00
N ARG A 42 -14.46 -5.29 3.80
CA ARG A 42 -13.37 -4.30 3.83
C ARG A 42 -12.28 -4.56 2.78
N GLU A 43 -12.61 -5.30 1.74
CA GLU A 43 -11.72 -5.52 0.60
C GLU A 43 -11.79 -4.32 -0.36
N ILE A 44 -10.64 -3.97 -0.93
CA ILE A 44 -10.55 -3.07 -2.09
C ILE A 44 -9.97 -3.84 -3.26
N TRP A 45 -10.34 -3.47 -4.48
CA TRP A 45 -9.74 -4.02 -5.69
C TRP A 45 -9.65 -3.00 -6.82
N PHE A 46 -8.58 -3.10 -7.60
CA PHE A 46 -8.26 -2.14 -8.65
C PHE A 46 -7.46 -2.80 -9.78
N PRO A 47 -7.55 -2.26 -11.02
CA PRO A 47 -6.83 -2.80 -12.16
C PRO A 47 -5.33 -2.45 -12.07
N CYS A 48 -4.49 -3.41 -12.44
CA CYS A 48 -3.06 -3.26 -12.65
C CYS A 48 -2.66 -4.01 -13.92
N ARG A 49 -1.41 -3.80 -14.38
CA ARG A 49 -0.77 -4.66 -15.37
C ARG A 49 0.55 -5.21 -14.85
N VAL A 50 0.98 -6.36 -15.37
CA VAL A 50 2.36 -6.84 -15.20
C VAL A 50 3.29 -5.85 -15.89
N ASN A 51 4.14 -5.19 -15.12
CA ASN A 51 4.99 -4.11 -15.59
C ASN A 51 6.42 -4.60 -15.92
N GLN A 52 6.90 -5.60 -15.20
CA GLN A 52 8.15 -6.31 -15.46
C GLN A 52 8.15 -7.62 -14.66
N ASN A 53 9.03 -8.56 -15.00
CA ASN A 53 9.05 -9.88 -14.36
C ASN A 53 10.45 -10.52 -14.28
N GLU A 54 11.52 -9.75 -14.49
CA GLU A 54 12.89 -10.29 -14.56
C GLU A 54 13.94 -9.49 -13.79
N VAL A 55 13.69 -8.23 -13.43
CA VAL A 55 14.71 -7.38 -12.80
C VAL A 55 14.48 -7.23 -11.30
N LEU A 56 15.44 -6.61 -10.62
CA LEU A 56 15.38 -6.30 -9.21
C LEU A 56 14.12 -5.48 -8.87
N LEU A 57 13.52 -5.77 -7.72
CA LEU A 57 12.30 -5.11 -7.24
C LEU A 57 12.54 -4.39 -5.93
N GLU A 58 12.23 -3.10 -5.89
CA GLU A 58 11.93 -2.40 -4.63
C GLU A 58 10.43 -2.47 -4.31
N PHE A 59 9.57 -2.54 -5.34
CA PHE A 59 8.12 -2.46 -5.21
C PHE A 59 7.39 -3.63 -5.87
N ALA A 60 6.34 -4.10 -5.20
CA ALA A 60 5.36 -4.98 -5.84
C ALA A 60 4.35 -4.19 -6.69
N ILE A 61 3.99 -2.98 -6.27
CA ILE A 61 3.00 -2.15 -6.96
C ILE A 61 3.39 -0.68 -6.88
N CYS A 62 3.41 -0.02 -8.03
CA CYS A 62 3.56 1.43 -8.17
C CYS A 62 2.45 2.00 -9.07
N ASP A 63 2.13 3.29 -8.92
CA ASP A 63 1.31 3.96 -9.93
C ASP A 63 2.12 4.34 -11.18
N GLU A 64 1.43 4.50 -12.31
CA GLU A 64 2.05 4.79 -13.61
C GLU A 64 2.48 6.26 -13.79
N PHE A 65 2.06 7.17 -12.92
CA PHE A 65 2.29 8.60 -13.09
C PHE A 65 3.58 9.07 -12.42
N ARG A 66 3.89 8.54 -11.23
CA ARG A 66 5.08 8.91 -10.45
C ARG A 66 5.89 7.74 -9.94
N GLY A 67 5.31 6.55 -10.01
CA GLY A 67 5.95 5.34 -9.57
C GLY A 67 7.27 5.06 -10.26
N LYS A 68 8.18 4.43 -9.52
CA LYS A 68 9.46 3.96 -10.03
C LYS A 68 9.27 2.65 -10.82
N LEU A 69 8.80 2.77 -12.06
CA LEU A 69 8.40 1.62 -12.87
C LEU A 69 9.56 0.66 -13.23
N HIS A 70 10.81 1.14 -13.21
CA HIS A 70 11.97 0.29 -13.51
C HIS A 70 12.22 -0.80 -12.44
N GLU A 71 11.61 -0.66 -11.26
CA GLU A 71 11.80 -1.55 -10.10
C GLU A 71 10.47 -1.97 -9.44
N SER A 72 9.37 -1.90 -10.21
CA SER A 72 8.04 -2.32 -9.76
C SER A 72 7.47 -3.49 -10.56
N LEU A 73 7.00 -4.53 -9.86
CA LEU A 73 6.42 -5.73 -10.48
C LEU A 73 5.13 -5.42 -11.25
N LEU A 74 4.19 -4.71 -10.62
CA LEU A 74 2.93 -4.29 -11.20
C LEU A 74 2.83 -2.77 -11.27
N SER A 75 2.13 -2.27 -12.29
CA SER A 75 1.79 -0.86 -12.41
C SER A 75 0.29 -0.63 -12.49
N THR A 76 -0.19 0.53 -12.02
CA THR A 76 -1.61 0.88 -12.04
C THR A 76 -1.85 2.36 -12.34
N LYS A 77 -3.02 2.67 -12.91
CA LYS A 77 -3.51 4.05 -13.05
C LYS A 77 -4.31 4.53 -11.82
N VAL A 78 -4.46 3.69 -10.80
CA VAL A 78 -5.11 4.07 -9.53
C VAL A 78 -4.08 4.76 -8.65
N THR A 79 -4.40 5.96 -8.22
CA THR A 79 -3.50 6.79 -7.42
C THR A 79 -3.43 6.34 -5.96
N PRO A 80 -2.30 6.62 -5.27
CA PRO A 80 -2.20 6.44 -3.83
C PRO A 80 -3.30 7.15 -3.03
N PHE A 81 -3.81 8.29 -3.52
CA PHE A 81 -4.94 8.98 -2.90
C PHE A 81 -6.24 8.16 -2.98
N GLU A 82 -6.57 7.58 -4.14
CA GLU A 82 -7.76 6.73 -4.30
C GLU A 82 -7.71 5.54 -3.33
N ILE A 83 -6.56 4.89 -3.23
CA ILE A 83 -6.35 3.76 -2.31
C ILE A 83 -6.47 4.23 -0.86
N GLN A 84 -5.76 5.30 -0.47
CA GLN A 84 -5.78 5.82 0.90
C GLN A 84 -7.20 6.22 1.34
N ILE A 85 -7.97 6.88 0.46
CA ILE A 85 -9.36 7.29 0.75
C ILE A 85 -10.23 6.04 0.98
N ALA A 86 -10.15 5.05 0.09
CA ALA A 86 -10.93 3.81 0.25
C ALA A 86 -10.58 3.07 1.54
N MET A 87 -9.28 2.92 1.84
CA MET A 87 -8.80 2.27 3.07
C MET A 87 -9.32 2.99 4.33
N LYS A 88 -9.32 4.33 4.33
CA LYS A 88 -9.87 5.12 5.44
C LYS A 88 -11.39 4.98 5.58
N LEU A 89 -12.14 5.00 4.48
CA LEU A 89 -13.60 4.78 4.50
C LEU A 89 -13.96 3.39 5.04
N LEU A 90 -13.11 2.40 4.78
CA LEU A 90 -13.23 1.03 5.27
C LEU A 90 -12.66 0.82 6.68
N ARG A 91 -12.25 1.90 7.36
CA ARG A 91 -11.67 1.88 8.71
C ARG A 91 -10.45 0.95 8.82
N TRP A 92 -9.59 0.96 7.81
CA TRP A 92 -8.27 0.37 7.95
C TRP A 92 -7.41 1.25 8.87
N VAL A 93 -6.73 0.59 9.81
CA VAL A 93 -5.81 1.25 10.73
C VAL A 93 -4.39 0.94 10.25
N PRO A 94 -3.57 1.96 9.95
CA PRO A 94 -2.18 1.73 9.61
C PRO A 94 -1.44 1.16 10.82
N SER A 95 -0.50 0.26 10.56
CA SER A 95 0.46 -0.17 11.56
C SER A 95 1.42 0.97 11.88
N GLU A 96 1.75 1.09 13.17
CA GLU A 96 2.79 1.98 13.70
C GLU A 96 4.15 1.25 13.79
N ARG A 97 4.25 0.06 13.18
CA ARG A 97 5.48 -0.72 13.13
C ARG A 97 6.61 0.12 12.56
N GLN A 98 7.75 0.10 13.26
CA GLN A 98 8.94 0.82 12.83
C GLN A 98 9.39 0.31 11.47
N ILE A 99 9.53 1.20 10.48
CA ILE A 99 9.89 0.83 9.11
C ILE A 99 11.39 0.55 9.01
N TYR A 100 12.21 1.37 9.65
CA TYR A 100 13.67 1.19 9.70
C TYR A 100 14.11 0.47 10.97
N ARG A 101 15.18 -0.33 10.85
CA ARG A 101 15.94 -0.75 12.03
C ARG A 101 16.56 0.48 12.67
N LYS A 102 16.38 0.63 13.97
CA LYS A 102 17.20 1.57 14.74
C LYS A 102 18.53 0.89 15.02
N PHE A 103 19.60 1.66 14.99
CA PHE A 103 20.93 1.19 15.37
C PHE A 103 21.38 1.99 16.59
N ASN A 104 22.07 1.34 17.52
CA ASN A 104 22.73 2.06 18.61
C ASN A 104 24.01 2.73 18.09
N GLU A 105 24.72 3.41 18.99
CA GLU A 105 25.95 4.13 18.67
C GLU A 105 27.06 3.20 18.12
N GLU A 106 27.03 1.90 18.45
CA GLU A 106 27.95 0.90 17.91
C GLU A 106 27.47 0.23 16.61
N GLY A 107 26.41 0.75 15.98
CA GLY A 107 25.86 0.20 14.74
C GLY A 107 25.16 -1.16 14.90
N LYS A 108 24.82 -1.57 16.12
CA LYS A 108 24.02 -2.77 16.39
C LYS A 108 22.53 -2.45 16.31
N PRO A 109 21.71 -3.29 15.67
CA PRO A 109 20.29 -3.06 15.61
C PRO A 109 19.67 -3.11 17.01
N ILE A 110 19.02 -2.02 17.40
CA ILE A 110 18.24 -1.87 18.63
C ILE A 110 16.76 -1.84 18.28
N GLY A 111 16.00 -2.77 18.85
CA GLY A 111 14.56 -2.86 18.60
C GLY A 111 14.22 -3.87 17.50
N VAL A 112 13.53 -4.92 17.92
CA VAL A 112 12.80 -5.79 16.99
C VAL A 112 11.67 -4.97 16.39
N LEU A 113 11.40 -5.18 15.11
CA LEU A 113 10.23 -4.66 14.41
C LEU A 113 8.98 -5.30 15.06
N LYS A 114 8.50 -4.74 16.17
CA LYS A 114 7.37 -5.30 16.89
C LYS A 114 6.12 -5.13 16.04
N ASP A 115 5.51 -6.25 15.70
CA ASP A 115 4.20 -6.28 15.08
C ASP A 115 3.16 -5.78 16.10
N ASP A 116 2.39 -4.77 15.72
CA ASP A 116 1.33 -4.18 16.54
C ASP A 116 -0.05 -4.78 16.21
N GLY A 117 -0.10 -5.78 15.33
CA GLY A 117 -1.29 -6.50 14.90
C GLY A 117 -2.18 -5.73 13.92
N LYS A 118 -1.87 -4.45 13.64
CA LYS A 118 -2.70 -3.56 12.82
C LYS A 118 -2.33 -3.66 11.35
N GLY A 119 -3.30 -3.34 10.48
CA GLY A 119 -3.05 -3.18 9.05
C GLY A 119 -2.61 -4.44 8.30
N ARG A 120 -2.58 -5.62 8.94
CA ARG A 120 -2.16 -6.88 8.32
C ARG A 120 -3.14 -7.31 7.23
N MET A 121 -2.62 -7.76 6.10
CA MET A 121 -3.44 -8.08 4.94
C MET A 121 -2.82 -9.11 4.00
N GLU A 122 -3.68 -9.65 3.17
CA GLU A 122 -3.31 -10.24 1.89
C GLU A 122 -3.32 -9.19 0.79
N ILE A 123 -2.37 -9.32 -0.13
CA ILE A 123 -2.45 -8.71 -1.45
C ILE A 123 -2.57 -9.86 -2.45
N LEU A 124 -3.75 -10.01 -3.03
CA LEU A 124 -4.06 -11.04 -4.02
C LEU A 124 -4.05 -10.44 -5.41
N VAL A 125 -3.73 -11.26 -6.41
CA VAL A 125 -3.83 -10.93 -7.83
C VAL A 125 -4.78 -11.90 -8.49
N ARG A 126 -5.79 -11.36 -9.16
CA ARG A 126 -6.75 -12.11 -9.98
C ARG A 126 -6.51 -11.83 -11.46
N TYR A 127 -6.36 -12.88 -12.26
CA TYR A 127 -6.05 -12.77 -13.69
C TYR A 127 -6.49 -14.03 -14.44
N LYS A 128 -6.49 -13.97 -15.78
CA LYS A 128 -6.72 -15.15 -16.63
C LYS A 128 -5.39 -15.83 -16.92
N ALA A 129 -5.26 -17.10 -16.54
CA ALA A 129 -4.10 -17.91 -16.87
C ALA A 129 -4.07 -18.27 -18.37
N LYS A 130 -2.95 -18.85 -18.82
CA LYS A 130 -2.76 -19.26 -20.23
C LYS A 130 -3.81 -20.23 -20.75
N ASP A 131 -4.40 -21.05 -19.85
CA ASP A 131 -5.49 -21.99 -20.18
C ASP A 131 -6.88 -21.32 -20.16
N GLY A 132 -6.94 -20.01 -19.97
CA GLY A 132 -8.17 -19.21 -19.94
C GLY A 132 -8.90 -19.21 -18.59
N LYS A 133 -8.44 -19.99 -17.60
CA LYS A 133 -9.08 -20.02 -16.27
C LYS A 133 -8.74 -18.78 -15.48
N GLU A 134 -9.71 -18.30 -14.71
CA GLU A 134 -9.45 -17.26 -13.73
C GLU A 134 -8.74 -17.86 -12.52
N VAL A 135 -7.60 -17.26 -12.16
CA VAL A 135 -6.79 -17.61 -11.01
C VAL A 135 -6.78 -16.43 -10.06
N THR A 136 -6.82 -16.69 -8.75
CA THR A 136 -6.58 -15.70 -7.70
C THR A 136 -5.56 -16.25 -6.72
N GLU A 137 -4.43 -15.56 -6.54
CA GLU A 137 -3.36 -16.01 -5.64
C GLU A 137 -2.61 -14.83 -5.00
N PRO A 138 -1.87 -15.04 -3.89
CA PRO A 138 -1.08 -13.99 -3.26
C PRO A 138 0.07 -13.50 -4.15
N ILE A 139 0.17 -12.18 -4.35
CA ILE A 139 1.31 -11.57 -5.08
C ILE A 139 2.64 -11.91 -4.41
N GLY A 140 2.63 -12.13 -3.09
CA GLY A 140 3.82 -12.49 -2.33
C GLY A 140 4.44 -13.82 -2.78
N ASN A 141 3.69 -14.70 -3.46
CA ASN A 141 4.20 -15.95 -4.01
C ASN A 141 4.96 -15.77 -5.34
N TRP A 142 4.90 -14.57 -5.94
CA TRP A 142 5.59 -14.21 -7.17
C TRP A 142 6.96 -13.58 -6.93
N VAL A 143 7.26 -13.16 -5.71
CA VAL A 143 8.53 -12.48 -5.36
C VAL A 143 9.30 -13.33 -4.37
N HIS A 144 10.61 -13.45 -4.57
CA HIS A 144 11.49 -14.17 -3.66
C HIS A 144 12.71 -13.34 -3.28
N ASN A 145 13.25 -13.66 -2.11
CA ASN A 145 14.56 -13.21 -1.71
C ASN A 145 15.63 -14.06 -2.43
N VAL A 146 16.54 -13.42 -3.18
CA VAL A 146 17.52 -14.10 -4.03
C VAL A 146 18.51 -14.96 -3.25
N ASN A 147 18.84 -14.58 -2.02
CA ASN A 147 19.79 -15.31 -1.18
C ASN A 147 19.14 -16.53 -0.51
N THR A 148 17.95 -16.36 0.06
CA THR A 148 17.29 -17.42 0.84
C THR A 148 16.32 -18.27 0.02
N LYS A 149 15.96 -17.83 -1.19
CA LYS A 149 14.92 -18.40 -2.07
C LYS A 149 13.51 -18.45 -1.45
N LYS A 150 13.33 -17.84 -0.27
CA LYS A 150 12.01 -17.73 0.37
C LYS A 150 11.17 -16.68 -0.35
N VAL A 151 9.91 -17.01 -0.59
CA VAL A 151 8.94 -16.08 -1.13
C VAL A 151 8.57 -15.01 -0.11
N VAL A 152 8.07 -13.86 -0.55
CA VAL A 152 7.40 -12.90 0.34
C VAL A 152 6.25 -13.60 1.06
N GLY A 153 5.48 -14.42 0.34
CA GLY A 153 4.45 -15.30 0.89
C GLY A 153 3.10 -14.62 1.16
N SER A 154 2.12 -15.44 1.50
CA SER A 154 0.76 -15.03 1.88
C SER A 154 0.77 -14.29 3.22
N GLY A 155 -0.01 -13.21 3.33
CA GLY A 155 -0.28 -12.53 4.60
C GLY A 155 0.86 -11.67 5.13
N SER A 156 1.92 -11.50 4.35
CA SER A 156 3.14 -10.78 4.74
C SER A 156 3.04 -9.27 4.61
N TRP A 157 1.91 -8.76 4.11
CA TRP A 157 1.72 -7.35 3.82
C TRP A 157 1.08 -6.61 4.99
N THR A 158 1.55 -5.39 5.23
CA THR A 158 1.05 -4.51 6.28
C THR A 158 0.78 -3.13 5.70
N TYR A 159 -0.44 -2.63 5.91
CA TYR A 159 -0.80 -1.27 5.60
C TYR A 159 -0.14 -0.33 6.62
N THR A 160 0.75 0.54 6.15
CA THR A 160 1.50 1.52 6.96
C THR A 160 1.02 2.94 6.75
N GLY A 161 0.22 3.19 5.70
CA GLY A 161 -0.46 4.45 5.47
C GLY A 161 0.38 5.58 4.89
N SER A 162 1.69 5.35 4.69
CA SER A 162 2.71 6.30 4.23
C SER A 162 2.89 7.52 5.15
N LYS A 163 4.08 8.13 5.10
CA LYS A 163 4.35 9.38 5.83
C LYS A 163 3.74 10.60 5.12
N VAL A 164 3.39 11.58 5.95
CA VAL A 164 3.10 12.94 5.51
C VAL A 164 4.12 13.87 6.16
N ILE A 165 4.91 14.58 5.34
CA ILE A 165 5.95 15.51 5.80
C ILE A 165 5.69 16.86 5.13
N ASP A 166 5.54 17.93 5.91
CA ASP A 166 5.30 19.29 5.40
C ASP A 166 4.15 19.40 4.38
N GLY A 167 3.11 18.57 4.57
CA GLY A 167 1.94 18.51 3.69
C GLY A 167 2.12 17.63 2.45
N TYR A 168 3.30 17.07 2.21
CA TYR A 168 3.57 16.08 1.18
C TYR A 168 3.19 14.69 1.65
N PHE A 169 2.19 14.11 1.01
CA PHE A 169 1.84 12.71 1.20
C PHE A 169 2.75 11.84 0.34
N LEU A 170 3.79 11.25 0.95
CA LEU A 170 4.93 10.69 0.21
C LEU A 170 4.51 9.59 -0.78
N ALA A 171 3.51 8.77 -0.45
CA ALA A 171 3.03 7.76 -1.40
C ALA A 171 2.56 8.40 -2.71
N ALA A 172 1.88 9.55 -2.65
CA ALA A 172 1.46 10.27 -3.85
C ALA A 172 2.62 11.00 -4.54
N GLU A 173 3.71 11.33 -3.83
CA GLU A 173 4.91 11.92 -4.43
C GLU A 173 5.77 10.87 -5.17
N ASP A 174 5.90 9.67 -4.62
CA ASP A 174 6.74 8.59 -5.16
C ASP A 174 5.97 7.54 -5.95
N GLY A 175 4.64 7.61 -5.95
CA GLY A 175 3.74 6.60 -6.51
C GLY A 175 3.85 5.21 -5.86
N ALA A 176 4.39 5.13 -4.64
CA ALA A 176 4.67 3.89 -3.94
C ALA A 176 3.42 3.31 -3.24
N ILE A 177 2.92 2.18 -3.75
CA ILE A 177 1.70 1.52 -3.23
C ILE A 177 2.04 0.33 -2.33
N ALA A 178 2.90 -0.58 -2.79
CA ALA A 178 3.30 -1.76 -2.02
C ALA A 178 4.78 -2.04 -2.23
N ALA A 179 5.56 -1.94 -1.15
CA ALA A 179 7.01 -2.04 -1.20
C ALA A 179 7.50 -3.39 -0.63
N VAL A 180 8.36 -4.08 -1.38
CA VAL A 180 9.05 -5.32 -0.95
C VAL A 180 10.33 -4.99 -0.18
N TYR A 181 11.00 -3.92 -0.60
CA TYR A 181 11.96 -3.16 0.19
C TYR A 181 11.20 -2.14 1.05
N ARG A 182 11.46 -2.09 2.35
CA ARG A 182 10.72 -1.25 3.29
C ARG A 182 10.98 0.22 3.00
N PHE A 183 9.91 0.92 2.65
CA PHE A 183 9.95 2.32 2.29
C PHE A 183 8.89 3.11 3.06
N GLU A 184 9.31 4.15 3.76
CA GLU A 184 8.41 4.97 4.60
C GLU A 184 7.37 5.75 3.80
N GLY A 185 7.68 6.04 2.54
CA GLY A 185 6.77 6.66 1.60
C GLY A 185 5.72 5.70 1.06
N SER A 186 5.87 4.38 1.20
CA SER A 186 4.90 3.41 0.67
C SER A 186 3.64 3.30 1.52
N LEU A 187 2.49 3.13 0.86
CA LEU A 187 1.22 2.82 1.53
C LEU A 187 1.26 1.49 2.29
N CYS A 188 1.92 0.50 1.71
CA CYS A 188 2.00 -0.86 2.22
C CYS A 188 3.45 -1.35 2.19
N ASN A 189 3.83 -2.11 3.21
CA ASN A 189 5.16 -2.68 3.35
C ASN A 189 5.06 -4.15 3.72
N THR A 190 6.05 -4.93 3.31
CA THR A 190 6.36 -6.21 3.96
C THR A 190 7.43 -6.01 5.02
N PHE A 191 7.41 -6.87 6.04
CA PHE A 191 8.40 -6.90 7.11
C PHE A 191 9.15 -8.23 7.16
N ASN A 192 9.21 -8.92 6.02
CA ASN A 192 9.99 -10.14 5.89
C ASN A 192 11.48 -9.88 6.22
N PRO A 193 12.19 -10.89 6.74
CA PRO A 193 13.65 -10.79 6.86
C PRO A 193 14.28 -10.45 5.51
N GLY A 194 15.13 -9.41 5.49
CA GLY A 194 15.76 -8.89 4.28
C GLY A 194 15.02 -7.73 3.61
N SER A 195 13.84 -7.33 4.09
CA SER A 195 13.12 -6.18 3.51
C SER A 195 13.72 -4.82 3.89
N ASP A 196 14.90 -4.77 4.52
CA ASP A 196 15.73 -3.56 4.69
C ASP A 196 16.87 -3.47 3.67
N ASP A 197 16.91 -4.38 2.71
CA ASP A 197 17.95 -4.49 1.69
C ASP A 197 17.25 -4.49 0.32
N ASP A 198 17.60 -3.49 -0.48
CA ASP A 198 17.06 -3.21 -1.81
C ASP A 198 17.65 -4.12 -2.90
N GLU A 199 18.70 -4.89 -2.60
CA GLU A 199 19.36 -5.77 -3.57
C GLU A 199 18.81 -7.21 -3.60
N LEU A 200 17.81 -7.53 -2.77
CA LEU A 200 17.45 -8.93 -2.49
C LEU A 200 16.23 -9.48 -3.23
N TRP A 201 15.36 -8.66 -3.80
CA TRP A 201 14.02 -9.11 -4.17
C TRP A 201 13.84 -9.24 -5.69
N PHE A 202 13.53 -10.45 -6.15
CA PHE A 202 13.36 -10.74 -7.57
C PHE A 202 12.03 -11.45 -7.85
N PRO A 203 11.43 -11.22 -9.03
CA PRO A 203 10.30 -12.01 -9.49
C PRO A 203 10.70 -13.48 -9.68
N ILE A 204 9.73 -14.37 -9.49
CA ILE A 204 9.82 -15.76 -9.92
C ILE A 204 9.19 -15.82 -11.31
N VAL A 205 10.00 -15.69 -12.36
CA VAL A 205 9.56 -15.54 -13.76
C VAL A 205 8.49 -16.57 -14.16
N SER A 206 8.63 -17.83 -13.71
CA SER A 206 7.69 -18.92 -14.04
C SER A 206 6.31 -18.79 -13.40
N LYS A 207 6.14 -17.94 -12.39
CA LYS A 207 4.87 -17.69 -11.69
C LYS A 207 4.20 -16.39 -12.11
N VAL A 208 4.97 -15.41 -12.59
CA VAL A 208 4.43 -14.12 -13.02
C VAL A 208 3.79 -14.30 -14.42
N PRO A 209 2.58 -13.78 -14.67
CA PRO A 209 2.02 -13.74 -16.01
C PRO A 209 2.92 -12.97 -16.98
N PRO A 210 2.75 -13.14 -18.31
CA PRO A 210 3.51 -12.36 -19.29
C PRO A 210 3.39 -10.85 -19.07
N LEU A 211 4.39 -10.11 -19.55
CA LEU A 211 4.37 -8.65 -19.57
C LEU A 211 3.05 -8.11 -20.16
N ASP A 212 2.58 -6.98 -19.61
CA ASP A 212 1.33 -6.31 -19.98
C ASP A 212 0.04 -7.12 -19.75
N THR A 213 0.12 -8.28 -19.08
CA THR A 213 -1.09 -8.99 -18.65
C THR A 213 -1.86 -8.11 -17.68
N GLU A 214 -3.12 -7.81 -18.03
CA GLU A 214 -4.06 -7.12 -17.15
C GLU A 214 -4.44 -8.02 -15.98
N VAL A 215 -4.37 -7.47 -14.79
CA VAL A 215 -4.69 -8.15 -13.54
C VAL A 215 -5.57 -7.26 -12.65
N THR A 216 -6.34 -7.87 -11.77
CA THR A 216 -7.00 -7.16 -10.67
C THR A 216 -6.23 -7.43 -9.39
N VAL A 217 -5.71 -6.39 -8.76
CA VAL A 217 -5.15 -6.48 -7.41
C VAL A 217 -6.28 -6.34 -6.40
N ILE A 218 -6.23 -7.13 -5.32
CA ILE A 218 -7.19 -7.12 -4.22
C ILE A 218 -6.42 -6.97 -2.91
N PHE A 219 -6.72 -5.96 -2.11
CA PHE A 219 -6.25 -5.89 -0.73
C PHE A 219 -7.35 -6.41 0.19
N LYS A 220 -6.99 -7.38 1.04
CA LYS A 220 -7.92 -8.07 1.92
C LYS A 220 -7.36 -8.11 3.34
N PRO A 221 -8.06 -7.57 4.35
CA PRO A 221 -7.55 -7.63 5.71
C PRO A 221 -7.47 -9.08 6.19
N LEU A 222 -6.46 -9.41 7.01
CA LEU A 222 -6.42 -10.72 7.64
C LEU A 222 -7.56 -10.87 8.66
N PRO A 223 -8.07 -12.10 8.91
CA PRO A 223 -9.20 -12.34 9.81
C PRO A 223 -9.01 -11.86 11.25
N ASP A 224 -7.75 -11.74 11.67
CA ASP A 224 -7.33 -11.37 13.03
C ASP A 224 -7.01 -9.88 13.18
N VAL A 225 -7.30 -9.05 12.18
CA VAL A 225 -7.20 -7.58 12.30
C VAL A 225 -8.45 -7.01 12.96
N GLU A 226 -8.26 -6.41 14.12
CA GLU A 226 -9.33 -5.72 14.83
C GLU A 226 -9.93 -4.57 14.01
N VAL A 227 -11.26 -4.50 13.98
CA VAL A 227 -12.00 -3.38 13.38
C VAL A 227 -12.31 -2.38 14.49
N PRO A 228 -11.84 -1.12 14.38
CA PRO A 228 -12.25 -0.08 15.31
C PRO A 228 -13.76 0.08 15.31
N GLN A 229 -14.35 0.11 16.51
CA GLN A 229 -15.76 0.48 16.67
C GLN A 229 -16.03 1.84 16.04
N GLU A 230 -17.25 2.02 15.54
CA GLU A 230 -17.67 3.30 15.00
C GLU A 230 -17.60 4.38 16.09
N LYS A 231 -16.65 5.31 15.98
CA LYS A 231 -16.70 6.52 16.78
C LYS A 231 -17.84 7.36 16.24
N ARG A 232 -18.99 7.33 16.92
CA ARG A 232 -20.05 8.32 16.73
C ARG A 232 -19.38 9.69 16.94
N LEU A 233 -19.23 10.46 15.87
CA LEU A 233 -18.89 11.87 15.97
C LEU A 233 -20.10 12.53 16.62
N LEU A 234 -20.13 12.56 17.96
CA LEU A 234 -21.04 13.43 18.66
C LEU A 234 -20.73 14.86 18.19
N PRO A 235 -21.73 15.64 17.75
CA PRO A 235 -21.50 17.04 17.44
C PRO A 235 -20.83 17.69 18.65
N LYS A 236 -19.80 18.51 18.42
CA LYS A 236 -19.16 19.32 19.47
C LYS A 236 -20.24 20.19 20.13
N GLY A 237 -20.81 19.71 21.23
CA GLY A 237 -21.97 20.37 21.84
C GLY A 237 -22.70 19.52 22.87
N SER A 238 -21.99 18.87 23.78
CA SER A 238 -22.57 18.47 25.07
C SER A 238 -21.45 18.22 26.08
N ILE A 239 -21.03 19.28 26.76
CA ILE A 239 -20.29 19.14 28.02
C ILE A 239 -21.30 18.52 29.01
N PRO A 240 -21.03 17.34 29.60
CA PRO A 240 -21.87 16.86 30.69
C PRO A 240 -21.60 17.77 31.88
N THR A 241 -22.61 18.57 32.25
CA THR A 241 -22.64 19.29 33.52
C THR A 241 -22.56 18.26 34.64
N LYS A 242 -21.37 18.12 35.24
CA LYS A 242 -21.25 17.52 36.57
C LYS A 242 -22.04 18.40 37.52
N LYS A 243 -23.21 17.91 37.96
CA LYS A 243 -23.83 18.41 39.18
C LYS A 243 -22.89 18.03 40.33
N GLU A 244 -22.20 19.01 40.89
CA GLU A 244 -21.64 18.88 42.23
C GLU A 244 -22.80 18.64 43.20
N LYS A 245 -22.73 17.53 43.92
CA LYS A 245 -23.53 17.35 45.14
C LYS A 245 -22.75 18.02 46.26
N ILE A 246 -23.39 19.01 46.89
CA ILE A 246 -23.10 19.49 48.24
C ILE A 246 -23.31 18.33 49.21
#